data_AF-A0A096P131-F1
#
_entry.id   AF-A0A096P131-F1
#
_cell.length_a   1.000
_cell.length_b   1.000
_cell.length_c   1.000
_cell.angle_alpha   90.00
_cell.angle_beta   90.00
_cell.angle_gamma   90.00
#
_symmetry.space_group_name_H-M   'P 1'
#
loop_
_entity.id
_entity.type
_entity.pdbx_description
1 polymer ?
#
loop_
_entity_poly.entity_id
_entity_poly.type
_entity_poly.pdbx_seq_one_letter_code
_entity_poly.pdbx_strand_id
1 'polypeptide(L)'
;MDMKRRIHLELRNRTPAAVRELVLDNCKSNDGKIEGLTAEFVNLEFLSLINVGLISVSNLPKLPKLKKLELSENRIFGGLDMLAEKLPNLTHLNLSGNKLKDISTLEPLKKLECLKSLDLFNCEVTNLNDYRESVFKLLPQLTYLDGYDREDQEAPDSDAEVDGVDEEEEDEEGEDEEDEEDEDGEEEEFDEEDDEDEDVEGDEDDDEVSEEEEEFGLDEEDEDEDEDEEEEEGGKGEKRKRETDDEGDDD
;
A
#
# COMPACT_ATOMS: atom_id res chain seq x y z
N MET A 1 14.08 6.74 -7.30
CA MET A 1 13.25 6.25 -8.42
C MET A 1 11.80 6.46 -8.02
N ASP A 2 10.91 6.86 -8.94
CA ASP A 2 9.46 6.99 -8.65
C ASP A 2 8.82 5.62 -8.38
N MET A 3 7.80 5.59 -7.51
CA MET A 3 7.10 4.37 -7.09
C MET A 3 6.48 3.59 -8.26
N LYS A 4 5.80 4.26 -9.22
CA LYS A 4 5.18 3.59 -10.38
C LYS A 4 6.23 2.91 -11.25
N ARG A 5 7.36 3.59 -11.45
CA ARG A 5 8.49 3.02 -12.19
C ARG A 5 9.09 1.82 -11.47
N ARG A 6 9.18 1.86 -10.13
CA ARG A 6 9.65 0.70 -9.35
C ARG A 6 8.71 -0.48 -9.49
N ILE A 7 7.40 -0.28 -9.35
CA ILE A 7 6.39 -1.33 -9.53
C ILE A 7 6.54 -1.99 -10.90
N HIS A 8 6.62 -1.21 -11.99
CA HIS A 8 6.81 -1.75 -13.33
C HIS A 8 8.05 -2.65 -13.46
N LEU A 9 9.16 -2.27 -12.82
CA LEU A 9 10.39 -3.07 -12.82
C LEU A 9 10.26 -4.38 -12.00
N GLU A 10 9.53 -4.36 -10.89
CA GLU A 10 9.30 -5.54 -10.05
C GLU A 10 8.35 -6.56 -10.68
N LEU A 11 7.42 -6.09 -11.53
CA LEU A 11 6.50 -6.98 -12.24
C LEU A 11 7.25 -7.90 -13.21
N ARG A 12 8.33 -7.45 -13.87
CA ARG A 12 9.12 -8.25 -14.83
C ARG A 12 8.26 -9.01 -15.85
N ASN A 13 7.29 -8.33 -16.46
CA ASN A 13 6.29 -8.87 -17.39
C ASN A 13 5.25 -9.82 -16.78
N ARG A 14 5.23 -10.00 -15.46
CA ARG A 14 4.11 -10.68 -14.78
C ARG A 14 2.93 -9.75 -14.65
N THR A 15 1.73 -10.32 -14.63
CA THR A 15 0.53 -9.59 -14.25
C THR A 15 0.54 -9.27 -12.75
N PRO A 16 -0.05 -8.15 -12.31
CA PRO A 16 -0.15 -7.82 -10.88
C PRO A 16 -0.78 -8.95 -10.04
N ALA A 17 -1.74 -9.68 -10.61
CA ALA A 17 -2.41 -10.79 -9.95
C ALA A 17 -1.49 -12.01 -9.69
N ALA A 18 -0.36 -12.14 -10.38
CA ALA A 18 0.58 -13.24 -10.18
C ALA A 18 1.64 -12.94 -9.10
N VAL A 19 1.65 -11.74 -8.53
CA VAL A 19 2.65 -11.30 -7.56
C VAL A 19 2.18 -11.57 -6.13
N ARG A 20 2.98 -12.33 -5.37
CA ARG A 20 2.76 -12.58 -3.94
C ARG A 20 3.57 -11.66 -3.03
N GLU A 21 4.72 -11.19 -3.51
CA GLU A 21 5.62 -10.33 -2.76
C GLU A 21 6.04 -9.13 -3.60
N LEU A 22 6.01 -7.95 -2.99
CA LEU A 22 6.38 -6.72 -3.66
C LEU A 22 7.21 -5.83 -2.74
N VAL A 23 8.44 -5.52 -3.18
CA VAL A 23 9.38 -4.67 -2.44
C VAL A 23 9.60 -3.36 -3.18
N LEU A 24 9.16 -2.26 -2.57
CA LEU A 24 9.19 -0.91 -3.13
C LEU A 24 10.09 0.03 -2.32
N ASP A 25 10.98 -0.52 -1.50
CA ASP A 25 11.83 0.24 -0.60
C ASP A 25 12.69 1.27 -1.33
N ASN A 26 12.95 2.39 -0.65
CA ASN A 26 13.79 3.48 -1.14
C ASN A 26 13.34 4.09 -2.47
N CYS A 27 12.09 3.85 -2.88
CA CYS A 27 11.45 4.62 -3.95
C CYS A 27 10.95 5.97 -3.42
N LYS A 28 10.46 6.83 -4.30
CA LYS A 28 9.89 8.14 -3.93
C LYS A 28 8.39 8.10 -4.14
N SER A 29 7.62 8.33 -3.07
CA SER A 29 6.21 8.69 -3.16
C SER A 29 6.06 10.17 -3.54
N ASN A 30 5.06 10.49 -4.36
CA ASN A 30 4.65 11.87 -4.60
C ASN A 30 3.69 12.32 -3.49
N ASP A 31 3.92 13.51 -2.92
CA ASP A 31 3.14 14.07 -1.80
C ASP A 31 2.97 13.14 -0.58
N GLY A 32 3.89 12.18 -0.39
CA GLY A 32 3.81 11.21 0.69
C GLY A 32 2.65 10.23 0.57
N LYS A 33 2.18 9.96 -0.66
CA LYS A 33 1.08 9.02 -0.96
C LYS A 33 1.54 7.84 -1.80
N ILE A 34 0.83 6.73 -1.62
CA ILE A 34 1.02 5.52 -2.40
C ILE A 34 0.48 5.74 -3.81
N GLU A 35 1.25 5.34 -4.82
CA GLU A 35 0.88 5.44 -6.22
C GLU A 35 1.25 4.18 -7.02
N GLY A 36 0.45 3.85 -8.02
CA GLY A 36 0.70 2.71 -8.91
C GLY A 36 0.29 1.34 -8.36
N LEU A 37 0.00 1.25 -7.05
CA LEU A 37 -0.67 0.08 -6.49
C LEU A 37 -2.17 0.14 -6.79
N THR A 38 -2.72 -0.96 -7.29
CA THR A 38 -4.14 -1.11 -7.67
C THR A 38 -4.74 -2.32 -6.96
N ALA A 39 -6.06 -2.52 -7.09
CA ALA A 39 -6.74 -3.70 -6.55
C ALA A 39 -6.43 -4.99 -7.35
N GLU A 40 -5.64 -4.92 -8.43
CA GLU A 40 -5.28 -6.09 -9.25
C GLU A 40 -4.24 -6.99 -8.58
N PHE A 41 -3.54 -6.51 -7.55
CA PHE A 41 -2.60 -7.26 -6.71
C PHE A 41 -3.34 -8.21 -5.74
N VAL A 42 -4.30 -8.98 -6.26
CA VAL A 42 -5.26 -9.79 -5.48
C VAL A 42 -4.60 -10.91 -4.67
N ASN A 43 -3.42 -11.37 -5.12
CA ASN A 43 -2.64 -12.44 -4.47
C ASN A 43 -1.43 -11.92 -3.69
N LEU A 44 -1.32 -10.61 -3.47
CA LEU A 44 -0.21 -10.04 -2.72
C LEU A 44 -0.34 -10.39 -1.23
N GLU A 45 0.69 -11.03 -0.70
CA GLU A 45 0.80 -11.51 0.68
C GLU A 45 1.81 -10.68 1.50
N PHE A 46 2.86 -10.18 0.84
CA PHE A 46 3.89 -9.33 1.44
C PHE A 46 4.08 -8.03 0.64
N LEU A 47 4.07 -6.90 1.34
CA LEU A 47 4.35 -5.58 0.78
C LEU A 47 5.35 -4.83 1.65
N SER A 48 6.46 -4.41 1.03
CA SER A 48 7.47 -3.58 1.66
C SER A 48 7.54 -2.20 1.04
N LEU A 49 7.39 -1.18 1.88
CA LEU A 49 7.37 0.24 1.54
C LEU A 49 8.30 1.00 2.51
N ILE A 50 9.54 0.53 2.67
CA ILE A 50 10.48 1.10 3.63
C ILE A 50 11.13 2.36 3.06
N ASN A 51 11.20 3.43 3.85
CA ASN A 51 11.88 4.68 3.49
C ASN A 51 11.45 5.24 2.12
N VAL A 52 10.13 5.30 1.89
CA VAL A 52 9.56 5.83 0.63
C VAL A 52 9.03 7.27 0.77
N GLY A 53 8.97 7.78 2.00
CA GLY A 53 8.53 9.14 2.32
C GLY A 53 7.03 9.29 2.54
N LEU A 54 6.31 8.20 2.85
CA LEU A 54 4.87 8.23 3.08
C LEU A 54 4.50 9.05 4.32
N ILE A 55 3.43 9.83 4.22
CA ILE A 55 2.80 10.53 5.35
C ILE A 55 1.47 9.90 5.75
N SER A 56 0.88 9.08 4.86
CA SER A 56 -0.43 8.45 5.02
C SER A 56 -0.49 7.13 4.22
N VAL A 57 -1.33 6.22 4.70
CA VAL A 57 -1.65 4.93 4.05
C VAL A 57 -3.04 4.92 3.40
N SER A 58 -3.72 6.08 3.34
CA SER A 58 -5.09 6.22 2.82
C SER A 58 -5.30 5.74 1.39
N ASN A 59 -4.24 5.75 0.59
CA ASN A 59 -4.25 5.39 -0.83
C ASN A 59 -3.99 3.90 -1.08
N LEU A 60 -3.93 3.07 -0.03
CA LEU A 60 -3.81 1.62 -0.21
C LEU A 60 -5.07 1.08 -0.93
N PRO A 61 -4.89 0.28 -1.99
CA PRO A 61 -5.98 -0.49 -2.56
C PRO A 61 -6.41 -1.59 -1.58
N LYS A 62 -7.57 -2.21 -1.86
CA LYS A 62 -7.99 -3.39 -1.10
C LYS A 62 -7.09 -4.57 -1.51
N LEU A 63 -6.41 -5.18 -0.54
CA LEU A 63 -5.49 -6.29 -0.73
C LEU A 63 -5.91 -7.43 0.21
N PRO A 64 -6.85 -8.29 -0.21
CA PRO A 64 -7.50 -9.24 0.69
C PRO A 64 -6.56 -10.34 1.20
N LYS A 65 -5.49 -10.66 0.48
CA LYS A 65 -4.52 -11.69 0.87
C LYS A 65 -3.27 -11.16 1.58
N LEU A 66 -3.17 -9.85 1.80
CA LEU A 66 -1.98 -9.26 2.39
C LEU A 66 -1.87 -9.64 3.87
N LYS A 67 -0.80 -10.34 4.23
CA LYS A 67 -0.51 -10.83 5.58
C LYS A 67 0.53 -9.98 6.28
N LYS A 68 1.52 -9.46 5.56
CA LYS A 68 2.64 -8.69 6.14
C LYS A 68 2.88 -7.38 5.39
N LEU A 69 2.96 -6.29 6.15
CA LEU A 69 3.14 -4.94 5.64
C LEU A 69 4.27 -4.22 6.39
N GLU A 70 5.33 -3.87 5.65
CA GLU A 70 6.47 -3.10 6.16
C GLU A 70 6.34 -1.63 5.73
N LEU A 71 6.19 -0.73 6.71
CA LEU A 71 6.09 0.73 6.50
C LEU A 71 7.15 1.49 7.30
N SER A 72 8.27 0.83 7.63
CA SER A 72 9.31 1.43 8.45
C SER A 72 9.99 2.63 7.77
N GLU A 73 10.57 3.52 8.57
CA GLU A 73 11.32 4.70 8.10
C GLU A 73 10.47 5.65 7.22
N ASN A 74 9.17 5.76 7.49
CA ASN A 74 8.29 6.74 6.85
C ASN A 74 7.96 7.91 7.81
N ARG A 75 6.96 8.72 7.45
CA ARG A 75 6.51 9.88 8.22
C ARG A 75 5.01 9.81 8.55
N ILE A 76 4.49 8.60 8.69
CA ILE A 76 3.08 8.36 9.00
C ILE A 76 2.80 8.85 10.42
N PHE A 77 1.76 9.66 10.59
CA PHE A 77 1.39 10.25 11.87
C PHE A 77 -0.03 9.88 12.33
N GLY A 78 -0.76 9.08 11.53
CA GLY A 78 -2.13 8.65 11.80
C GLY A 78 -2.80 8.07 10.55
N GLY A 79 -4.14 8.07 10.54
CA GLY A 79 -4.92 7.58 9.39
C GLY A 79 -4.89 6.05 9.22
N LEU A 80 -4.72 5.33 10.33
CA LEU A 80 -4.61 3.86 10.34
C LEU A 80 -5.97 3.16 10.15
N ASP A 81 -7.09 3.88 10.23
CA ASP A 81 -8.46 3.35 10.05
C ASP A 81 -8.66 2.60 8.74
N MET A 82 -8.01 3.09 7.68
CA MET A 82 -8.13 2.50 6.34
C MET A 82 -7.50 1.11 6.28
N LEU A 83 -6.54 0.78 7.15
CA LEU A 83 -5.88 -0.53 7.13
C LEU A 83 -6.88 -1.66 7.39
N ALA A 84 -7.81 -1.47 8.33
CA ALA A 84 -8.83 -2.46 8.65
C ALA A 84 -9.79 -2.73 7.48
N GLU A 85 -10.14 -1.69 6.72
CA GLU A 85 -11.03 -1.83 5.57
C GLU A 85 -10.35 -2.45 4.35
N LYS A 86 -9.05 -2.17 4.18
CA LYS A 86 -8.29 -2.56 2.99
C LYS A 86 -7.55 -3.88 3.13
N LEU A 87 -7.14 -4.24 4.34
CA LEU A 87 -6.24 -5.35 4.65
C LEU A 87 -6.83 -6.26 5.75
N PRO A 88 -7.96 -6.93 5.49
CA PRO A 88 -8.71 -7.66 6.52
C PRO A 88 -7.90 -8.82 7.16
N ASN A 89 -6.97 -9.40 6.41
CA ASN A 89 -6.17 -10.57 6.83
C ASN A 89 -4.74 -10.20 7.27
N LEU A 90 -4.50 -8.93 7.59
CA LEU A 90 -3.16 -8.47 8.00
C LEU A 90 -2.80 -9.05 9.37
N THR A 91 -1.66 -9.73 9.45
CA THR A 91 -1.16 -10.37 10.68
C THR A 91 0.09 -9.68 11.23
N HIS A 92 0.92 -9.10 10.36
CA HIS A 92 2.18 -8.45 10.71
C HIS A 92 2.22 -7.02 10.15
N LEU A 93 2.45 -6.05 11.01
CA LEU A 93 2.55 -4.63 10.65
C LEU A 93 3.79 -4.00 11.28
N ASN A 94 4.68 -3.47 10.45
CA ASN A 94 5.81 -2.68 10.92
C ASN A 94 5.59 -1.19 10.63
N LEU A 95 5.53 -0.39 11.69
CA LEU A 95 5.39 1.06 11.67
C LEU A 95 6.60 1.75 12.33
N SER A 96 7.72 1.05 12.53
CA SER A 96 8.92 1.61 13.14
C SER A 96 9.43 2.86 12.40
N GLY A 97 10.03 3.80 13.15
CA GLY A 97 10.59 5.04 12.59
C GLY A 97 9.55 6.04 12.04
N ASN A 98 8.25 5.85 12.32
CA ASN A 98 7.19 6.79 11.93
C ASN A 98 6.96 7.89 13.00
N LYS A 99 5.95 8.75 12.76
CA LYS A 99 5.61 9.92 13.60
C LYS A 99 4.36 9.70 14.46
N LEU A 100 4.21 8.49 14.98
CA LEU A 100 3.12 8.11 15.89
C LEU A 100 3.48 8.56 17.31
N LYS A 101 2.66 9.45 17.90
CA LYS A 101 2.95 10.12 19.17
C LYS A 101 2.15 9.57 20.34
N ASP A 102 0.87 9.32 20.12
CA ASP A 102 -0.07 8.99 21.18
C ASP A 102 -0.65 7.59 21.00
N ILE A 103 -0.96 6.91 22.11
CA ILE A 103 -1.63 5.60 22.10
C ILE A 103 -2.97 5.66 21.34
N SER A 104 -3.67 6.80 21.39
CA SER A 104 -4.93 7.00 20.68
C SER A 104 -4.78 6.90 19.15
N THR A 105 -3.61 7.21 18.59
CA THR A 105 -3.36 7.06 17.14
C THR A 105 -3.40 5.60 16.68
N LEU A 106 -3.24 4.65 17.61
CA LEU A 106 -3.26 3.21 17.38
C LEU A 106 -4.67 2.61 17.55
N GLU A 107 -5.64 3.37 18.09
CA GLU A 107 -7.02 2.89 18.28
C GLU A 107 -7.65 2.24 17.05
N PRO A 108 -7.44 2.76 15.82
CA PRO A 108 -8.00 2.16 14.63
C PRO A 108 -7.53 0.72 14.37
N LEU A 109 -6.32 0.37 14.84
CA LEU A 109 -5.75 -0.97 14.67
C LEU A 109 -6.55 -2.04 15.44
N LYS A 110 -7.40 -1.66 16.40
CA LYS A 110 -8.32 -2.59 17.08
C LYS A 110 -9.20 -3.37 16.11
N LYS A 111 -9.54 -2.76 14.98
CA LYS A 111 -10.40 -3.36 13.94
C LYS A 111 -9.67 -4.41 13.09
N LEU A 112 -8.34 -4.49 13.19
CA LEU A 112 -7.56 -5.56 12.55
C LEU A 112 -7.58 -6.78 13.48
N GLU A 113 -8.60 -7.61 13.35
CA GLU A 113 -8.84 -8.76 14.23
C GLU A 113 -7.74 -9.83 14.09
N CYS A 114 -7.14 -9.94 12.90
CA CYS A 114 -6.07 -10.90 12.61
C CYS A 114 -4.65 -10.39 12.99
N LEU A 115 -4.51 -9.16 13.48
CA LEU A 115 -3.18 -8.57 13.74
C LEU A 115 -2.52 -9.23 14.95
N LYS A 116 -1.41 -9.95 14.72
CA LYS A 116 -0.66 -10.70 15.73
C LYS A 116 0.63 -10.00 16.14
N SER A 117 1.30 -9.31 15.22
CA SER A 117 2.59 -8.66 15.45
C SER A 117 2.58 -7.21 14.99
N LEU A 118 3.06 -6.32 15.85
CA LEU A 118 3.16 -4.88 15.60
C LEU A 118 4.53 -4.38 16.05
N ASP A 119 5.23 -3.69 15.17
CA ASP A 119 6.49 -3.01 15.48
C ASP A 119 6.30 -1.50 15.40
N LEU A 120 6.61 -0.81 16.49
CA LEU A 120 6.51 0.64 16.66
C LEU A 120 7.85 1.23 17.11
N PHE A 121 8.95 0.47 17.02
CA PHE A 121 10.27 0.92 17.44
C PHE A 121 10.61 2.29 16.82
N ASN A 122 11.30 3.14 17.57
CA ASN A 122 11.68 4.48 17.11
C ASN A 122 10.49 5.39 16.71
N CYS A 123 9.29 5.17 17.26
CA CYS A 123 8.18 6.12 17.24
C CYS A 123 8.16 6.98 18.52
N GLU A 124 7.50 8.14 18.50
CA GLU A 124 7.39 8.99 19.70
C GLU A 124 6.58 8.32 20.82
N VAL A 125 5.59 7.47 20.45
CA VAL A 125 4.73 6.72 21.36
C VAL A 125 5.49 5.76 22.29
N THR A 126 6.67 5.27 21.88
CA THR A 126 7.47 4.33 22.69
C THR A 126 8.10 5.01 23.91
N ASN A 127 8.15 6.35 23.94
CA ASN A 127 8.67 7.12 25.07
C ASN A 127 7.63 7.35 26.18
N LEU A 128 6.38 6.92 25.96
CA LEU A 128 5.33 7.04 26.97
C LEU A 128 5.56 6.04 28.11
N ASN A 129 5.23 6.45 29.33
CA ASN A 129 5.20 5.53 30.46
C ASN A 129 4.16 4.44 30.22
N ASP A 130 4.45 3.21 30.66
CA ASP A 130 3.56 2.06 30.52
C ASP A 130 3.13 1.80 29.07
N TYR A 131 3.98 2.18 28.10
CA TYR A 131 3.72 2.07 26.66
C TYR A 131 3.27 0.66 26.27
N ARG A 132 4.06 -0.37 26.60
CA ARG A 132 3.74 -1.77 26.25
C ARG A 132 2.42 -2.22 26.85
N GLU A 133 2.22 -1.99 28.16
CA GLU A 133 0.97 -2.36 28.84
C GLU A 133 -0.25 -1.66 28.23
N SER A 134 -0.10 -0.37 27.91
CA SER A 134 -1.15 0.44 27.30
C SER A 134 -1.51 -0.07 25.91
N VAL A 135 -0.51 -0.44 25.09
CA VAL A 135 -0.73 -1.01 23.75
C VAL A 135 -1.39 -2.38 23.84
N PHE A 136 -0.92 -3.30 24.69
CA PHE A 136 -1.54 -4.62 24.85
C PHE A 136 -2.97 -4.54 25.42
N LYS A 137 -3.24 -3.56 26.28
CA LYS A 137 -4.60 -3.28 26.77
C LYS A 137 -5.49 -2.70 25.67
N LEU A 138 -4.91 -1.89 24.78
CA LEU A 138 -5.62 -1.31 23.65
C LEU A 138 -5.93 -2.35 22.57
N LEU A 139 -4.95 -3.20 22.25
CA LEU A 139 -4.95 -4.19 21.18
C LEU A 139 -4.86 -5.59 21.81
N PRO A 140 -5.95 -6.10 22.40
CA PRO A 140 -5.92 -7.40 23.08
C PRO A 140 -5.64 -8.58 22.15
N GLN A 141 -5.88 -8.44 20.84
CA GLN A 141 -5.55 -9.45 19.82
C GLN A 141 -4.04 -9.59 19.57
N LEU A 142 -3.25 -8.57 19.96
CA LEU A 142 -1.82 -8.53 19.66
C LEU A 142 -1.07 -9.55 20.53
N THR A 143 -0.25 -10.37 19.89
CA THR A 143 0.62 -11.35 20.55
C THR A 143 2.00 -10.76 20.79
N TYR A 144 2.58 -10.13 19.77
CA TYR A 144 3.93 -9.56 19.79
C TYR A 144 3.91 -8.06 19.55
N LEU A 145 4.66 -7.34 20.37
CA LEU A 145 4.92 -5.91 20.25
C LEU A 145 6.43 -5.69 20.22
N ASP A 146 6.95 -5.00 19.21
CA ASP A 146 8.38 -4.72 19.01
C ASP A 146 9.26 -6.00 19.10
N GLY A 147 8.73 -7.13 18.64
CA GLY A 147 9.42 -8.43 18.65
C GLY A 147 9.32 -9.23 19.96
N TYR A 148 8.58 -8.75 20.97
CA TYR A 148 8.43 -9.45 22.25
C TYR A 148 6.96 -9.60 22.63
N ASP A 149 6.59 -10.67 23.31
CA ASP A 149 5.25 -10.87 23.85
C ASP A 149 5.02 -10.11 25.19
N ARG A 150 3.95 -10.47 25.90
CA ARG A 150 3.62 -9.90 27.22
C ARG A 150 4.53 -10.39 28.35
N GLU A 151 5.19 -11.52 28.17
CA GLU A 151 6.10 -12.18 29.11
C GLU A 151 7.57 -11.92 28.77
N ASP A 152 7.84 -10.94 27.88
CA ASP A 152 9.16 -10.54 27.41
C ASP A 152 9.91 -11.67 26.68
N GLN A 153 9.17 -12.61 26.07
CA GLN A 153 9.73 -13.63 25.19
C GLN A 153 9.82 -13.10 23.77
N GLU A 154 10.98 -13.31 23.15
CA GLU A 154 11.24 -12.95 21.76
C GLU A 154 10.33 -13.77 20.83
N ALA A 155 9.77 -13.10 19.82
CA ALA A 155 8.98 -13.75 18.79
C ALA A 155 9.88 -14.76 18.04
N PRO A 156 9.36 -15.94 17.69
CA PRO A 156 10.10 -16.85 16.83
C PRO A 156 10.39 -16.17 15.49
N ASP A 157 11.55 -16.44 14.89
CA ASP A 157 11.93 -15.92 13.57
C ASP A 157 10.81 -16.22 12.55
N SER A 158 10.02 -15.19 12.25
CA SER A 158 8.74 -15.27 11.52
C SER A 158 8.87 -15.58 10.02
N ASP A 159 9.98 -16.18 9.58
CA ASP A 159 10.23 -16.56 8.19
C ASP A 159 9.72 -17.97 7.86
N ALA A 160 9.27 -18.74 8.86
CA ALA A 160 8.92 -20.16 8.69
C ALA A 160 7.43 -20.45 8.46
N GLU A 161 6.52 -19.48 8.61
CA GLU A 161 5.07 -19.76 8.72
C GLU A 161 4.21 -18.90 7.75
N VAL A 162 4.70 -18.70 6.53
CA VAL A 162 3.85 -18.33 5.38
C VAL A 162 3.72 -19.54 4.46
N ASP A 163 3.44 -20.70 5.04
CA ASP A 163 2.94 -21.85 4.29
C ASP A 163 1.81 -22.48 5.11
N GLY A 164 0.62 -22.58 4.51
CA GLY A 164 -0.45 -23.45 5.01
C GLY A 164 -1.22 -22.97 6.23
N VAL A 165 -1.97 -21.88 6.10
CA VAL A 165 -3.31 -21.86 6.69
C VAL A 165 -4.30 -21.78 5.54
N ASP A 166 -4.26 -22.80 4.68
CA ASP A 166 -5.51 -23.39 4.20
C ASP A 166 -6.04 -24.10 5.44
N GLU A 167 -6.93 -23.45 6.18
CA GLU A 167 -7.92 -24.21 6.93
C GLU A 167 -8.77 -24.86 5.84
N GLU A 168 -8.36 -26.06 5.44
CA GLU A 168 -9.28 -27.02 4.85
C GLU A 168 -10.45 -27.08 5.82
N GLU A 169 -11.60 -26.56 5.39
CA GLU A 169 -12.89 -26.88 5.99
C GLU A 169 -13.05 -28.40 5.83
N GLU A 170 -12.53 -29.16 6.79
CA GLU A 170 -12.92 -30.54 7.05
C GLU A 170 -14.39 -30.50 7.48
N ASP A 171 -15.29 -30.45 6.49
CA ASP A 171 -16.69 -30.83 6.66
C ASP A 171 -16.72 -32.36 6.91
N GLU A 172 -16.44 -32.75 8.16
CA GLU A 172 -16.72 -34.08 8.69
C GLU A 172 -18.24 -34.29 8.83
N GLU A 173 -18.70 -35.30 8.09
CA GLU A 173 -19.75 -36.26 8.42
C GLU A 173 -21.22 -35.80 8.53
N GLY A 174 -21.95 -36.07 7.43
CA GLY A 174 -23.34 -36.50 7.48
C GLY A 174 -23.48 -37.88 6.83
N GLU A 175 -23.27 -38.94 7.60
CA GLU A 175 -23.78 -40.28 7.27
C GLU A 175 -25.32 -40.24 7.37
N ASP A 176 -26.01 -40.36 6.24
CA ASP A 176 -27.38 -40.84 6.18
C ASP A 176 -27.46 -41.85 5.01
N GLU A 177 -27.37 -43.13 5.36
CA GLU A 177 -27.78 -44.22 4.47
C GLU A 177 -29.31 -44.39 4.49
N GLU A 178 -29.79 -44.99 3.41
CA GLU A 178 -31.10 -45.61 3.19
C GLU A 178 -32.26 -44.67 2.79
N ASP A 179 -32.58 -44.64 1.49
CA ASP A 179 -33.78 -45.37 1.04
C ASP A 179 -33.81 -45.55 -0.49
N GLU A 180 -34.34 -46.70 -0.87
CA GLU A 180 -34.35 -47.32 -2.19
C GLU A 180 -35.37 -46.74 -3.20
N GLU A 181 -35.24 -47.25 -4.43
CA GLU A 181 -36.29 -47.56 -5.43
C GLU A 181 -36.25 -46.75 -6.73
N ASP A 182 -35.89 -47.49 -7.80
CA ASP A 182 -36.47 -47.52 -9.17
C ASP A 182 -36.46 -46.21 -9.99
N GLU A 183 -36.23 -46.18 -11.30
CA GLU A 183 -36.78 -47.01 -12.36
C GLU A 183 -36.11 -46.57 -13.70
N ASP A 184 -35.74 -47.56 -14.52
CA ASP A 184 -35.75 -47.62 -16.00
C ASP A 184 -35.30 -46.45 -16.91
N GLY A 185 -34.46 -46.85 -17.88
CA GLY A 185 -34.55 -46.47 -19.31
C GLY A 185 -33.96 -45.10 -19.68
N GLU A 186 -33.21 -44.91 -20.76
CA GLU A 186 -32.96 -45.70 -21.96
C GLU A 186 -31.55 -45.37 -22.46
N GLU A 187 -30.96 -46.34 -23.15
CA GLU A 187 -29.77 -46.16 -23.97
C GLU A 187 -30.14 -45.30 -25.19
N GLU A 188 -29.42 -44.21 -25.42
CA GLU A 188 -29.39 -43.57 -26.73
C GLU A 188 -27.93 -43.57 -27.19
N GLU A 189 -27.60 -44.63 -27.93
CA GLU A 189 -26.51 -44.62 -28.89
C GLU A 189 -26.80 -43.54 -29.93
N PHE A 190 -25.88 -42.59 -30.12
CA PHE A 190 -25.87 -41.84 -31.37
C PHE A 190 -24.57 -42.11 -32.12
N ASP A 191 -24.84 -42.66 -33.28
CA ASP A 191 -23.97 -43.20 -34.31
C ASP A 191 -23.13 -42.10 -34.99
N GLU A 192 -22.11 -42.58 -35.67
CA GLU A 192 -21.15 -41.96 -36.58
C GLU A 192 -21.89 -41.20 -37.73
N GLU A 193 -21.33 -40.37 -38.62
CA GLU A 193 -20.06 -40.23 -39.33
C GLU A 193 -20.02 -38.81 -39.95
N ASP A 194 -18.86 -38.44 -40.50
CA ASP A 194 -18.63 -37.61 -41.70
C ASP A 194 -19.15 -36.17 -41.77
N ASP A 195 -18.21 -35.24 -41.97
CA ASP A 195 -18.04 -34.70 -43.32
C ASP A 195 -16.65 -34.08 -43.51
N GLU A 196 -16.08 -34.42 -44.65
CA GLU A 196 -14.77 -34.08 -45.20
C GLU A 196 -14.62 -32.58 -45.52
N ASP A 197 -13.35 -32.15 -45.49
CA ASP A 197 -12.68 -31.19 -46.38
C ASP A 197 -13.49 -30.06 -47.05
N GLU A 198 -13.00 -28.82 -46.93
CA GLU A 198 -12.71 -28.02 -48.12
C GLU A 198 -11.71 -26.90 -47.81
N ASP A 199 -10.49 -27.09 -48.33
CA ASP A 199 -9.51 -26.05 -48.57
C ASP A 199 -10.09 -24.99 -49.52
N VAL A 200 -10.08 -23.72 -49.10
CA VAL A 200 -10.19 -22.59 -50.04
C VAL A 200 -8.98 -21.68 -49.85
N GLU A 201 -7.99 -21.96 -50.69
CA GLU A 201 -6.95 -21.02 -51.13
C GLU A 201 -7.55 -19.99 -52.08
N GLY A 202 -7.09 -18.73 -51.96
CA GLY A 202 -7.28 -17.67 -52.96
C GLY A 202 -8.40 -16.67 -52.64
N ASP A 203 -8.05 -15.41 -52.34
CA ASP A 203 -7.64 -14.50 -53.41
C ASP A 203 -6.84 -13.33 -52.84
N GLU A 204 -5.82 -12.96 -53.62
CA GLU A 204 -5.10 -11.70 -53.57
C GLU A 204 -6.03 -10.58 -54.05
N ASP A 205 -5.75 -9.35 -53.61
CA ASP A 205 -6.15 -8.04 -54.15
C ASP A 205 -6.49 -7.12 -52.96
N ASP A 206 -6.10 -5.85 -52.89
CA ASP A 206 -5.21 -4.98 -53.64
C ASP A 206 -5.10 -3.72 -52.78
N ASP A 207 -4.07 -2.92 -53.05
CA ASP A 207 -3.73 -1.60 -52.54
C ASP A 207 -4.91 -0.68 -52.16
N GLU A 208 -4.79 0.03 -51.02
CA GLU A 208 -4.82 1.50 -51.08
C GLU A 208 -4.17 2.16 -49.86
N VAL A 209 -3.06 2.85 -50.15
CA VAL A 209 -2.43 3.87 -49.33
C VAL A 209 -3.37 5.07 -49.14
N SER A 210 -3.49 5.55 -47.91
CA SER A 210 -3.98 6.91 -47.64
C SER A 210 -2.96 7.61 -46.76
N GLU A 211 -2.04 8.28 -47.44
CA GLU A 211 -1.29 9.42 -46.93
C GLU A 211 -2.23 10.63 -46.97
N GLU A 212 -2.49 11.25 -45.82
CA GLU A 212 -2.89 12.64 -45.76
C GLU A 212 -1.92 13.36 -44.82
N GLU A 213 -0.82 13.84 -45.43
CA GLU A 213 -0.16 15.06 -44.98
C GLU A 213 -1.00 16.23 -45.52
N GLU A 214 -1.55 17.06 -44.63
CA GLU A 214 -1.78 18.46 -44.97
C GLU A 214 -0.97 19.36 -44.04
N GLU A 215 -0.10 20.07 -44.74
CA GLU A 215 0.86 21.05 -44.33
C GLU A 215 0.22 22.46 -44.35
N PHE A 216 0.83 23.36 -43.58
CA PHE A 216 0.85 24.83 -43.72
C PHE A 216 -0.11 25.71 -42.90
N GLY A 217 0.52 26.61 -42.15
CA GLY A 217 -0.11 27.76 -41.48
C GLY A 217 0.85 28.47 -40.53
N LEU A 218 1.98 28.96 -41.06
CA LEU A 218 2.85 29.96 -40.41
C LEU A 218 2.06 31.25 -40.10
N ASP A 219 2.26 31.80 -38.91
CA ASP A 219 2.35 33.25 -38.70
C ASP A 219 3.34 33.50 -37.54
N GLU A 220 4.57 33.84 -37.95
CA GLU A 220 5.45 34.84 -37.34
C GLU A 220 4.65 36.18 -37.28
N GLU A 221 4.84 37.19 -36.44
CA GLU A 221 6.04 37.83 -35.90
C GLU A 221 5.53 38.98 -34.99
N ASP A 222 6.48 39.71 -34.37
CA ASP A 222 6.41 41.02 -33.70
C ASP A 222 6.19 41.02 -32.17
N GLU A 223 7.23 41.24 -31.33
CA GLU A 223 7.99 42.52 -31.10
C GLU A 223 7.09 43.57 -30.39
N ASP A 224 7.40 44.25 -29.29
CA ASP A 224 8.64 44.63 -28.59
C ASP A 224 8.29 45.26 -27.22
N GLU A 225 9.32 45.36 -26.35
CA GLU A 225 9.70 46.46 -25.42
C GLU A 225 8.63 47.07 -24.47
N ASP A 226 8.88 47.30 -23.18
CA ASP A 226 9.85 48.28 -22.67
C ASP A 226 10.37 47.95 -21.26
N GLU A 227 11.64 48.27 -21.08
CA GLU A 227 12.37 48.49 -19.83
C GLU A 227 11.78 49.66 -19.04
N ASP A 228 11.98 49.67 -17.72
CA ASP A 228 12.44 50.89 -17.03
C ASP A 228 13.02 50.54 -15.66
N GLU A 229 14.34 50.75 -15.57
CA GLU A 229 15.11 50.93 -14.35
C GLU A 229 14.65 52.20 -13.61
N GLU A 230 14.79 52.24 -12.28
CA GLU A 230 15.79 53.11 -11.65
C GLU A 230 15.71 53.12 -10.13
N GLU A 231 16.88 53.36 -9.57
CA GLU A 231 17.32 53.39 -8.18
C GLU A 231 16.72 54.57 -7.38
N GLU A 232 16.78 54.50 -6.04
CA GLU A 232 17.75 55.31 -5.29
C GLU A 232 17.63 55.11 -3.76
N GLU A 233 18.82 54.91 -3.19
CA GLU A 233 19.39 55.47 -1.97
C GLU A 233 18.51 56.01 -0.81
N GLY A 234 18.99 55.67 0.41
CA GLY A 234 19.25 56.70 1.41
C GLY A 234 18.71 56.41 2.81
N GLY A 235 19.61 56.19 3.78
CA GLY A 235 19.21 56.27 5.19
C GLY A 235 20.15 55.69 6.24
N LYS A 236 21.35 56.27 6.40
CA LYS A 236 22.18 56.13 7.63
C LYS A 236 21.41 56.60 8.88
N GLY A 237 21.66 55.95 10.03
CA GLY A 237 21.38 56.51 11.37
C GLY A 237 21.50 55.45 12.48
N GLU A 238 22.69 55.13 12.97
CA GLU A 238 23.37 55.71 14.15
C GLU A 238 22.92 55.13 15.53
N LYS A 239 23.94 54.82 16.33
CA LYS A 239 23.97 54.21 17.67
C LYS A 239 23.30 55.08 18.75
N ARG A 240 22.81 54.45 19.84
CA ARG A 240 23.00 54.82 21.29
C ARG A 240 22.13 53.92 22.20
N LYS A 241 22.72 53.09 23.09
CA LYS A 241 23.04 53.31 24.54
C LYS A 241 21.85 53.19 25.51
N ARG A 242 21.79 52.03 26.19
CA ARG A 242 21.98 51.75 27.63
C ARG A 242 21.24 52.60 28.71
N GLU A 243 20.56 51.83 29.58
CA GLU A 243 20.19 51.99 31.01
C GLU A 243 19.19 53.07 31.42
N THR A 244 18.16 52.65 32.16
CA THR A 244 17.92 53.06 33.56
C THR A 244 17.05 52.04 34.29
N ASP A 245 17.50 51.66 35.48
CA ASP A 245 16.74 51.05 36.58
C ASP A 245 15.46 51.84 36.88
N ASP A 246 14.39 51.15 37.28
CA ASP A 246 13.33 51.73 38.09
C ASP A 246 12.93 50.74 39.18
N GLU A 247 13.18 51.15 40.42
CA GLU A 247 12.76 50.48 41.64
C GLU A 247 11.25 50.64 41.82
N GLY A 248 10.62 49.63 42.40
CA GLY A 248 9.20 49.65 42.74
C GLY A 248 8.91 48.63 43.83
N ASP A 249 9.35 48.99 45.03
CA ASP A 249 8.87 48.49 46.33
C ASP A 249 7.36 48.75 46.45
N ASP A 250 6.61 47.81 47.04
CA ASP A 250 5.44 48.08 47.89
C ASP A 250 4.78 46.75 48.36
N ASP A 251 4.92 46.53 49.68
CA ASP A 251 4.12 45.79 50.69
C ASP A 251 3.76 44.28 50.52
#